data_AF-U5S3W6-F1
#
_entry.id   AF-U5S3W6-F1
#
_cell.length_a   1.000
_cell.length_b   1.000
_cell.length_c   1.000
_cell.angle_alpha   90.00
_cell.angle_beta   90.00
_cell.angle_gamma   90.00
#
_symmetry.space_group_name_H-M   'P 1'
#
loop_
_entity.id
_entity.type
_entity.pdbx_description
1 polymer ?
#
loop_
_entity_poly.entity_id
_entity_poly.type
_entity_poly.pdbx_seq_one_letter_code
_entity_poly.pdbx_strand_id
1 'polypeptide(L)'
;MAGLFGGTLVGITKVNPRWILGWGGGVDPRMLPILAAVGIDPITPRGVRGGPIDIPDWWQYAIVIAVPHEPNLIEATPLFYSPFEAYTRSGLAAARLTNFIKALGYPARYNGNPIIGWDELLPTPLAIDAGLGEMGRPGILVTPEFGPSVKLAVVLT
;
A
#
# COMPACT_ATOMS: atom_id res chain seq x y z
N MET A 1 -7.83 -4.75 16.53
CA MET A 1 -6.56 -5.46 16.20
C MET A 1 -5.59 -4.60 15.38
N ALA A 2 -6.05 -3.71 14.51
CA ALA A 2 -5.23 -2.76 13.74
C ALA A 2 -4.21 -1.91 14.54
N GLY A 3 -4.63 -1.32 15.67
CA GLY A 3 -3.76 -0.51 16.52
C GLY A 3 -2.57 -1.27 17.12
N LEU A 4 -2.64 -2.60 17.19
CA LEU A 4 -1.58 -3.47 17.71
C LEU A 4 -0.39 -3.59 16.75
N PHE A 5 -0.60 -3.30 15.46
CA PHE A 5 0.41 -3.44 14.41
C PHE A 5 1.04 -2.11 13.99
N GLY A 6 0.70 -0.99 14.64
CA GLY A 6 1.23 0.34 14.33
C GLY A 6 0.46 1.11 13.25
N GLY A 7 -0.67 0.57 12.79
CA GLY A 7 -1.64 1.29 11.96
C GLY A 7 -2.56 2.14 12.83
N THR A 8 -2.69 3.42 12.52
CA THR A 8 -3.48 4.36 13.35
C THR A 8 -4.95 4.34 12.95
N LEU A 9 -5.25 4.23 11.65
CA LEU A 9 -6.60 4.00 11.14
C LEU A 9 -6.60 2.74 10.27
N VAL A 10 -7.65 1.93 10.37
CA VAL A 10 -7.83 0.75 9.52
C VAL A 10 -9.27 0.65 9.07
N GLY A 11 -9.43 0.42 7.77
CA GLY A 11 -10.71 0.21 7.12
C GLY A 11 -10.68 -1.08 6.32
N ILE A 12 -11.85 -1.69 6.12
CA ILE A 12 -12.01 -2.90 5.32
C ILE A 12 -13.06 -2.61 4.27
N THR A 13 -12.77 -2.96 3.02
CA THR A 13 -13.71 -2.83 1.92
C THR A 13 -13.64 -4.03 0.98
N LYS A 14 -14.67 -4.19 0.14
CA LYS A 14 -14.60 -5.15 -0.96
C LYS A 14 -13.67 -4.61 -2.03
N VAL A 15 -12.89 -5.49 -2.64
CA VAL A 15 -12.03 -5.11 -3.77
C VAL A 15 -12.94 -4.68 -4.93
N ASN A 16 -12.85 -3.40 -5.29
CA ASN A 16 -13.53 -2.86 -6.45
C ASN A 16 -12.59 -2.93 -7.66
N PRO A 17 -12.94 -3.67 -8.73
CA PRO A 17 -12.08 -3.87 -9.89
C PRO A 17 -11.65 -2.57 -10.59
N ARG A 18 -12.41 -1.48 -10.41
CA ARG A 18 -12.08 -0.16 -11.00
C ARG A 18 -10.82 0.46 -10.41
N TRP A 19 -10.41 0.02 -9.22
CA TRP A 19 -9.19 0.50 -8.55
C TRP A 19 -7.97 -0.37 -8.82
N ILE A 20 -8.13 -1.43 -9.62
CA ILE A 20 -7.03 -2.25 -10.09
C ILE A 20 -6.40 -1.53 -11.29
N LEU A 21 -5.08 -1.34 -11.25
CA LEU A 21 -4.37 -0.80 -12.38
C LEU A 21 -4.44 -1.79 -13.55
N GLY A 22 -4.71 -1.31 -14.76
CA GLY A 22 -4.72 -2.18 -15.94
C GLY A 22 -3.33 -2.68 -16.36
N TRP A 23 -2.26 -2.04 -15.86
CA TRP A 23 -0.88 -2.36 -16.24
C TRP A 23 0.08 -2.12 -15.08
N GLY A 24 0.95 -3.08 -14.81
CA GLY A 24 1.98 -2.97 -13.77
C GLY A 24 3.17 -2.16 -14.25
N GLY A 25 3.68 -1.29 -13.39
CA GLY A 25 4.94 -0.60 -13.62
C GLY A 25 6.06 -1.62 -13.73
N GLY A 26 6.57 -1.85 -14.96
CA GLY A 26 7.76 -2.66 -15.18
C GLY A 26 9.02 -1.87 -14.86
N VAL A 27 10.09 -2.55 -14.45
CA VAL A 27 11.42 -1.93 -14.42
C VAL A 27 12.06 -2.01 -15.81
N ASP A 28 12.97 -1.09 -16.13
CA ASP A 28 13.80 -1.23 -17.33
C ASP A 28 14.49 -2.61 -17.27
N PRO A 29 14.37 -3.45 -18.33
CA PRO A 29 15.02 -4.75 -18.39
C PRO A 29 16.52 -4.73 -18.06
N ARG A 30 17.21 -3.60 -18.25
CA ARG A 30 18.62 -3.42 -17.86
C ARG A 30 18.85 -3.48 -16.34
N MET A 31 17.83 -3.26 -15.52
CA MET A 31 17.89 -3.33 -14.06
C MET A 31 17.70 -4.76 -13.54
N LEU A 32 17.21 -5.70 -14.36
CA LEU A 32 16.98 -7.10 -13.99
C LEU A 32 18.20 -7.78 -13.34
N PRO A 33 19.45 -7.64 -13.86
CA PRO A 33 20.63 -8.28 -13.26
C PRO A 33 20.98 -7.69 -11.89
N ILE A 34 20.77 -6.38 -11.71
CA ILE A 34 21.06 -5.67 -10.45
C ILE A 34 20.05 -6.07 -9.38
N LEU A 35 18.76 -6.11 -9.74
CA LEU A 35 17.68 -6.53 -8.85
C LEU A 35 17.83 -7.99 -8.42
N ALA A 36 18.18 -8.87 -9.35
CA ALA A 36 18.50 -10.27 -9.05
C ALA A 36 19.67 -10.39 -8.06
N ALA A 37 20.71 -9.58 -8.25
CA ALA A 37 21.90 -9.58 -7.39
C ALA A 37 21.63 -9.10 -5.95
N VAL A 38 20.59 -8.29 -5.74
CA VAL A 38 20.15 -7.85 -4.40
C VAL A 38 19.01 -8.70 -3.82
N GLY A 39 18.71 -9.86 -4.43
CA GLY A 39 17.70 -10.79 -3.92
C GLY A 39 16.25 -10.38 -4.19
N ILE A 40 16.02 -9.39 -5.07
CA ILE A 40 14.70 -9.06 -5.59
C ILE A 40 14.46 -9.98 -6.79
N ASP A 41 13.60 -10.99 -6.61
CA ASP A 41 13.34 -12.00 -7.65
C ASP A 41 12.81 -11.35 -8.94
N PRO A 42 13.59 -11.37 -10.04
CA PRO A 42 13.16 -10.82 -11.32
C PRO A 42 12.10 -11.69 -12.04
N ILE A 43 11.82 -12.89 -11.53
CA ILE A 43 10.97 -13.92 -12.14
C ILE A 43 9.58 -13.97 -11.50
N THR A 44 9.35 -13.27 -10.37
CA THR A 44 7.98 -13.20 -9.84
C THR A 44 7.09 -12.46 -10.86
N PRO A 45 5.98 -13.04 -11.36
CA PRO A 45 5.42 -12.69 -12.67
C PRO A 45 4.80 -11.28 -12.81
N ARG A 46 4.83 -10.42 -11.79
CA ARG A 46 3.82 -9.35 -11.67
C ARG A 46 4.32 -7.94 -11.35
N GLY A 47 5.62 -7.66 -11.53
CA GLY A 47 6.13 -6.30 -11.34
C GLY A 47 7.44 -5.95 -12.04
N VAL A 48 8.23 -6.95 -12.47
CA VAL A 48 9.57 -6.66 -13.00
C VAL A 48 9.59 -6.54 -14.53
N ARG A 49 8.63 -7.15 -15.26
CA ARG A 49 8.60 -7.10 -16.73
C ARG A 49 7.57 -6.15 -17.33
N GLY A 50 6.73 -5.51 -16.51
CA GLY A 50 5.54 -4.84 -17.01
C GLY A 50 4.56 -5.84 -17.64
N GLY A 51 3.27 -5.54 -17.57
CA GLY A 51 2.26 -6.45 -18.09
C GLY A 51 0.87 -6.13 -17.57
N PRO A 52 -0.16 -6.75 -18.16
CA PRO A 52 -1.51 -6.66 -17.62
C PRO A 52 -1.53 -7.20 -16.20
N ILE A 53 -2.08 -6.41 -15.28
CA ILE A 53 -2.34 -6.86 -13.92
C ILE A 53 -3.69 -7.53 -13.92
N ASP A 54 -3.71 -8.77 -13.43
CA ASP A 54 -4.94 -9.50 -13.18
C ASP A 54 -4.91 -10.02 -11.73
N ILE A 55 -5.89 -9.57 -10.94
CA ILE A 55 -6.04 -9.97 -9.55
C ILE A 55 -7.10 -11.07 -9.52
N PRO A 56 -6.76 -12.30 -9.07
CA PRO A 56 -7.73 -13.40 -9.03
C PRO A 56 -8.98 -13.05 -8.22
N ASP A 57 -10.13 -13.58 -8.65
CA ASP A 57 -11.45 -13.33 -8.04
C ASP A 57 -11.57 -13.73 -6.55
N TRP A 58 -10.66 -14.57 -6.05
CA TRP A 58 -10.63 -14.95 -4.64
C TRP A 58 -10.18 -13.82 -3.70
N TRP A 59 -9.56 -12.76 -4.24
CA TRP A 59 -9.14 -11.60 -3.45
C TRP A 59 -10.33 -10.66 -3.30
N GLN A 60 -11.21 -10.99 -2.37
CA GLN A 60 -12.50 -10.32 -2.23
C GLN A 60 -12.41 -9.07 -1.36
N TYR A 61 -11.46 -9.02 -0.43
CA TYR A 61 -11.37 -7.96 0.56
C TYR A 61 -10.03 -7.23 0.51
N ALA A 62 -10.10 -5.92 0.71
CA ALA A 62 -8.95 -5.05 0.91
C ALA A 62 -9.02 -4.47 2.32
N ILE A 63 -7.96 -4.68 3.09
CA ILE A 63 -7.73 -4.04 4.37
C ILE A 63 -6.79 -2.88 4.14
N VAL A 64 -7.28 -1.66 4.36
CA VAL A 64 -6.53 -0.42 4.18
C VAL A 64 -6.04 0.05 5.53
N ILE A 65 -4.74 0.32 5.63
CA ILE A 65 -4.06 0.85 6.82
C ILE A 65 -3.60 2.26 6.50
N ALA A 66 -3.98 3.23 7.34
CA ALA A 66 -3.46 4.59 7.27
C ALA A 66 -2.58 4.89 8.50
N VAL A 67 -1.41 5.45 8.23
CA VAL A 67 -0.43 5.88 9.23
C VAL A 67 -0.19 7.38 9.07
N PRO A 68 -0.35 8.19 10.13
CA PRO A 68 -0.07 9.61 10.06
C PRO A 68 1.42 9.85 9.90
N HIS A 69 1.76 10.89 9.13
CA HIS A 69 3.12 11.42 9.13
C HIS A 69 3.44 12.06 10.47
N GLU A 70 4.73 12.08 10.82
CA GLU A 70 5.22 12.85 11.96
C GLU A 70 4.93 14.35 11.75
N PRO A 71 4.17 15.03 12.65
CA PRO A 71 3.74 16.41 12.45
C PRO A 71 4.90 17.38 12.21
N ASN A 72 5.99 17.23 12.97
CA ASN A 72 7.18 18.07 12.86
C ASN A 72 7.81 18.02 11.46
N LEU A 73 7.77 16.85 10.80
CA LEU A 73 8.34 16.67 9.44
C LEU A 73 7.42 17.26 8.37
N ILE A 74 6.11 17.27 8.60
CA ILE A 74 5.14 17.87 7.70
C ILE A 74 5.22 19.39 7.76
N GLU A 75 5.30 19.96 8.96
CA GLU A 75 5.45 21.41 9.17
C GLU A 75 6.76 21.95 8.59
N ALA A 76 7.81 21.14 8.57
CA ALA A 76 9.10 21.50 7.96
C ALA A 76 9.11 21.42 6.42
N THR A 77 8.00 21.03 5.78
CA THR A 77 7.87 21.00 4.32
C THR A 77 7.90 22.43 3.75
N PRO A 78 8.64 22.69 2.64
CA PRO A 78 9.37 21.75 1.79
C PRO A 78 10.85 21.56 2.15
N LEU A 79 11.35 22.22 3.19
CA LEU A 79 12.79 22.28 3.50
C LEU A 79 13.35 20.95 4.04
N PHE A 80 12.62 20.29 4.95
CA PHE A 80 13.04 19.04 5.59
C PHE A 80 11.87 18.07 5.73
N TYR A 81 11.40 17.53 4.60
CA TYR A 81 10.37 16.49 4.57
C TYR A 81 10.99 15.11 4.32
N SER A 82 10.68 14.13 5.17
CA SER A 82 10.99 12.72 4.91
C SER A 82 9.73 11.85 5.02
N PRO A 83 9.22 11.33 3.89
CA PRO A 83 8.07 10.42 3.92
C PRO A 83 8.46 9.00 4.37
N PHE A 84 9.76 8.70 4.44
CA PHE A 84 10.28 7.35 4.66
C PHE A 84 9.79 6.73 5.96
N GLU A 85 9.67 7.53 7.02
CA GLU A 85 9.19 7.07 8.33
C GLU A 85 7.77 6.48 8.23
N ALA A 86 6.83 7.21 7.62
CA ALA A 86 5.45 6.78 7.47
C ALA A 86 5.34 5.58 6.52
N TYR A 87 6.17 5.55 5.47
CA TYR A 87 6.28 4.42 4.55
C TYR A 87 6.77 3.13 5.22
N THR A 88 7.79 3.23 6.07
CA THR A 88 8.33 2.09 6.82
C THR A 88 7.32 1.57 7.82
N ARG A 89 6.63 2.46 8.53
CA ARG A 89 5.60 2.07 9.52
C ARG A 89 4.39 1.42 8.88
N SER A 90 3.84 2.01 7.81
CA SER A 90 2.70 1.43 7.10
C SER A 90 3.06 0.08 6.49
N GLY A 91 4.27 -0.02 5.93
CA GLY A 91 4.85 -1.25 5.42
C GLY A 91 4.97 -2.36 6.44
N LEU A 92 5.58 -2.05 7.60
CA LEU A 92 5.77 -3.01 8.67
C LEU A 92 4.43 -3.49 9.26
N ALA A 93 3.48 -2.57 9.44
CA ALA A 93 2.13 -2.89 9.89
C ALA A 93 1.44 -3.87 8.92
N ALA A 94 1.52 -3.59 7.63
CA ALA A 94 0.91 -4.42 6.60
C ALA A 94 1.60 -5.79 6.44
N ALA A 95 2.93 -5.84 6.54
CA ALA A 95 3.68 -7.10 6.53
C ALA A 95 3.31 -7.99 7.72
N ARG A 96 3.21 -7.41 8.93
CA ARG A 96 2.77 -8.13 10.14
C ARG A 96 1.33 -8.64 9.99
N LEU A 97 0.42 -7.81 9.49
CA LEU A 97 -0.96 -8.20 9.25
C LEU A 97 -1.06 -9.33 8.22
N THR A 98 -0.29 -9.24 7.13
CA THR A 98 -0.24 -10.27 6.08
C THR A 98 0.19 -11.62 6.67
N ASN A 99 1.26 -11.64 7.47
CA ASN A 99 1.73 -12.87 8.10
C ASN A 99 0.73 -13.42 9.13
N PHE A 100 0.04 -12.54 9.85
CA PHE A 100 -1.02 -12.93 10.78
C PHE A 100 -2.19 -13.62 10.05
N ILE A 101 -2.69 -13.05 8.96
CA ILE A 101 -3.79 -13.64 8.18
C ILE A 101 -3.37 -14.98 7.57
N LYS A 102 -2.13 -15.07 7.06
CA LYS A 102 -1.56 -16.36 6.61
C LYS A 102 -1.51 -17.41 7.71
N ALA A 103 -1.13 -17.02 8.93
CA ALA A 103 -1.10 -17.92 10.09
C ALA A 103 -2.51 -18.41 10.50
N LEU A 104 -3.56 -17.64 10.17
CA LEU A 104 -4.96 -18.07 10.33
C LEU A 104 -5.42 -19.04 9.23
N GLY A 105 -4.59 -19.31 8.22
CA GLY A 105 -4.90 -20.21 7.10
C GLY A 105 -5.56 -19.52 5.90
N TYR A 106 -5.67 -18.19 5.91
CA TYR A 106 -6.22 -17.43 4.80
C TYR A 106 -5.11 -16.89 3.88
N PRO A 107 -5.34 -16.83 2.56
CA PRO A 107 -4.41 -16.16 1.67
C PRO A 107 -4.40 -14.67 2.01
N ALA A 108 -3.22 -14.10 2.19
CA ALA A 108 -3.05 -12.65 2.34
C ALA A 108 -1.86 -12.16 1.52
N ARG A 109 -2.00 -10.96 0.95
CA ARG A 109 -0.96 -10.32 0.18
C ARG A 109 -0.88 -8.84 0.51
N TYR A 110 0.33 -8.40 0.82
CA TYR A 110 0.62 -6.98 0.90
C TYR A 110 0.71 -6.37 -0.50
N ASN A 111 -0.12 -5.36 -0.76
CA ASN A 111 -0.05 -4.48 -1.93
C ASN A 111 0.25 -3.08 -1.39
N GLY A 112 1.53 -2.70 -1.38
CA GLY A 112 1.83 -1.33 -0.98
C GLY A 112 3.27 -0.88 -1.11
N ASN A 113 3.36 0.44 -1.28
CA ASN A 113 4.51 1.34 -1.16
C ASN A 113 5.67 1.03 -2.15
N PRO A 114 6.15 2.04 -2.92
CA PRO A 114 7.26 1.89 -3.87
C PRO A 114 8.57 1.34 -3.29
N ILE A 115 8.72 1.28 -1.97
CA ILE A 115 9.89 0.73 -1.25
C ILE A 115 9.78 -0.79 -1.04
N ILE A 116 8.58 -1.38 -0.97
CA ILE A 116 8.38 -2.77 -0.50
C ILE A 116 7.35 -3.58 -1.30
N GLY A 117 6.90 -3.11 -2.46
CA GLY A 117 6.08 -3.93 -3.35
C GLY A 117 5.35 -3.11 -4.42
N TRP A 118 5.03 -3.77 -5.52
CA TRP A 118 4.45 -3.14 -6.71
C TRP A 118 2.94 -2.88 -6.50
N ASP A 119 2.52 -1.61 -6.63
CA ASP A 119 1.14 -1.14 -6.42
C ASP A 119 0.25 -1.56 -7.61
N GLU A 120 -0.36 -2.74 -7.52
CA GLU A 120 -1.39 -3.21 -8.47
C GLU A 120 -2.75 -2.52 -8.27
N LEU A 121 -2.90 -1.80 -7.16
CA LEU A 121 -4.13 -1.18 -6.70
C LEU A 121 -3.92 0.31 -6.45
N LEU A 122 -4.99 1.09 -6.59
CA LEU A 122 -5.05 2.49 -6.18
C LEU A 122 -5.45 2.57 -4.70
N PRO A 123 -4.55 2.96 -3.77
CA PRO A 123 -4.86 2.94 -2.34
C PRO A 123 -5.86 4.03 -1.92
N THR A 124 -5.79 5.22 -2.54
CA THR A 124 -6.67 6.35 -2.22
C THR A 124 -8.16 6.02 -2.37
N PRO A 125 -8.65 5.53 -3.53
CA PRO A 125 -10.06 5.19 -3.66
C PRO A 125 -10.48 3.99 -2.80
N LEU A 126 -9.59 3.01 -2.56
CA LEU A 126 -9.87 1.93 -1.63
C LEU A 126 -10.03 2.43 -0.19
N ALA A 127 -9.27 3.44 0.23
CA ALA A 127 -9.41 4.05 1.54
C ALA A 127 -10.76 4.79 1.69
N ILE A 128 -11.21 5.44 0.62
CA ILE A 128 -12.54 6.08 0.56
C ILE A 128 -13.63 5.02 0.64
N ASP A 129 -13.55 3.96 -0.17
CA ASP A 129 -14.49 2.83 -0.14
C ASP A 129 -14.49 2.10 1.21
N ALA A 130 -13.40 2.17 1.97
CA ALA A 130 -13.27 1.64 3.32
C ALA A 130 -13.74 2.61 4.43
N GLY A 131 -14.22 3.79 4.06
CA GLY A 131 -14.76 4.79 4.99
C GLY A 131 -13.71 5.52 5.84
N LEU A 132 -12.44 5.54 5.40
CA LEU A 132 -11.36 6.21 6.15
C LEU A 132 -11.34 7.74 5.97
N GLY A 133 -12.08 8.26 5.00
CA GLY A 133 -12.11 9.68 4.70
C GLY A 133 -12.70 9.96 3.33
N GLU A 134 -12.51 11.18 2.86
CA GLU A 134 -13.06 11.67 1.58
C GLU A 134 -11.96 12.15 0.63
N MET A 135 -12.32 12.30 -0.64
CA MET A 135 -11.41 12.86 -1.64
C MET A 135 -11.27 14.38 -1.44
N GLY A 136 -10.06 14.85 -1.15
CA GLY A 136 -9.75 16.27 -1.08
C GLY A 136 -9.55 16.89 -2.46
N ARG A 137 -9.63 18.23 -2.53
CA ARG A 137 -9.30 19.03 -3.74
C ARG A 137 -7.96 18.65 -4.40
N PRO A 138 -6.88 18.33 -3.65
CA PRO A 138 -5.61 17.92 -4.26
C PRO A 138 -5.62 16.51 -4.88
N GLY A 139 -6.74 15.77 -4.81
CA GLY A 139 -6.82 14.38 -5.27
C GLY A 139 -6.25 13.36 -4.30
N ILE A 140 -6.06 13.74 -3.04
CA ILE A 140 -5.56 12.87 -1.95
C ILE A 140 -6.66 12.61 -0.93
N LEU A 141 -6.54 11.50 -0.19
CA LEU A 141 -7.43 11.18 0.91
C LEU A 141 -7.32 12.24 2.01
N VAL A 142 -8.44 12.70 2.53
CA VAL A 142 -8.52 13.55 3.73
C VAL A 142 -9.28 12.78 4.80
N THR A 143 -8.61 12.44 5.90
CA THR A 143 -9.24 11.77 7.04
C THR A 143 -9.71 12.79 8.08
N PRO A 144 -10.78 12.51 8.84
CA PRO A 144 -11.23 13.40 9.92
C PRO A 144 -10.17 13.65 11.00
N GLU A 145 -9.33 12.66 11.30
CA GLU A 145 -8.40 12.69 12.43
C GLU A 145 -7.06 13.36 12.09
N PHE A 146 -6.57 13.18 10.86
CA PHE A 146 -5.21 13.59 10.45
C PHE A 146 -5.19 14.45 9.18
N GLY A 147 -6.37 14.78 8.64
CA GLY A 147 -6.49 15.48 7.37
C GLY A 147 -5.80 14.71 6.24
N PRO A 148 -5.09 15.39 5.33
CA PRO A 148 -4.37 14.73 4.24
C PRO A 148 -3.04 14.08 4.66
N SER A 149 -2.64 14.20 5.92
CA SER A 149 -1.30 13.87 6.40
C SER A 149 -1.16 12.38 6.76
N VAL A 150 -1.53 11.49 5.84
CA VAL A 150 -1.50 10.04 6.05
C VAL A 150 -0.86 9.29 4.90
N LYS A 151 -0.14 8.22 5.24
CA LYS A 151 0.39 7.23 4.31
C LYS A 151 -0.42 5.95 4.37
N LEU A 152 -0.84 5.48 3.21
CA LEU A 152 -1.66 4.28 3.06
C LEU A 152 -0.82 3.03 2.76
N ALA A 153 -1.32 1.89 3.20
CA ALA A 153 -0.88 0.55 2.86
C ALA A 153 -2.11 -0.36 2.70
N VAL A 154 -2.08 -1.31 1.77
CA VAL A 154 -3.21 -2.21 1.50
C VAL A 154 -2.79 -3.66 1.66
N VAL A 155 -3.63 -4.45 2.33
CA VAL A 155 -3.50 -5.91 2.39
C VAL A 155 -4.73 -6.53 1.76
N LEU A 156 -4.52 -7.34 0.74
CA LEU A 156 -5.56 -8.17 0.14
C LEU A 156 -5.73 -9.46 0.94
N THR A 157 -6.98 -9.89 1.10
CA THR A 157 -7.38 -11.16 1.71
C THR A 157 -8.66 -11.72 1.12
#